data_AF-A0AA35XJ75-F1
#
_entry.id   AF-A0AA35XJ75-F1
#
_cell.length_a   1.000
_cell.length_b   1.000
_cell.length_c   1.000
_cell.angle_alpha   90.00
_cell.angle_beta   90.00
_cell.angle_gamma   90.00
#
_symmetry.space_group_name_H-M   'P 1'
#
loop_
_entity.id
_entity.type
_entity.pdbx_description
1 polymer ?
#
loop_
_entity_poly.entity_id
_entity_poly.type
_entity_poly.pdbx_seq_one_letter_code
_entity_poly.pdbx_strand_id
1 'polypeptide(L)'
;KSKYDASIDIFSFGVVAIFTLCQTFPCDLLAPTYREGRQHIARTELERREGYMRMIYSQLREKHPLLQMIEGCLDFPEYRPSIREVLHLLEEARAEVRDEQTDMNKLELLRALQTQPRNQENVELEGQLRRKEAELAEAQHQLRQKEEQLRSSEALVADFQKAQRDSETQRTKTQPAPLATAVPHAIPPVVKPRKLTVQCHRKKTAPCGMREDLQQLMVDLHTSPHVTPTQSTNMNVVQRNGRNFLHVHIRTLD
;
A
#
# COMPACT_ATOMS: atom_id res chain seq x y z
N LYS A 1 14.56 32.79 22.73
CA LYS A 1 14.64 31.79 23.82
C LYS A 1 13.22 31.31 24.08
N SER A 2 12.89 30.06 23.76
CA SER A 2 11.60 29.50 24.17
C SER A 2 11.58 29.46 25.69
N LYS A 3 10.60 30.12 26.30
CA LYS A 3 10.41 30.09 27.75
C LYS A 3 9.59 28.84 28.02
N TYR A 4 10.24 27.79 28.51
CA TYR A 4 9.53 26.61 28.98
C TYR A 4 8.80 27.00 30.28
N ASP A 5 7.49 26.77 30.33
CA ASP A 5 6.66 27.02 31.50
C ASP A 5 5.68 25.86 31.72
N ALA A 6 4.96 25.90 32.84
CA ALA A 6 4.01 24.86 33.20
C ALA A 6 2.89 24.66 32.16
N SER A 7 2.59 25.66 31.31
CA SER A 7 1.57 25.52 30.27
C SER A 7 1.95 24.47 29.21
N ILE A 8 3.26 24.23 29.02
CA ILE A 8 3.78 23.19 28.11
C ILE A 8 3.58 21.80 28.70
N ASP A 9 3.75 21.65 30.01
CA ASP A 9 3.48 20.39 30.72
C ASP A 9 2.00 20.04 30.64
N ILE A 10 1.11 21.02 30.86
CA ILE A 10 -0.35 20.85 30.75
C ILE A 10 -0.75 20.46 29.32
N PHE A 11 -0.16 21.10 28.31
CA PHE A 11 -0.38 20.68 26.92
C PHE A 11 0.06 19.24 26.67
N SER A 12 1.27 18.90 27.10
CA SER A 12 1.83 17.55 26.94
C SER A 12 0.96 16.50 27.63
N PHE A 13 0.40 16.84 28.79
CA PHE A 13 -0.57 16.02 29.49
C PHE A 13 -1.85 15.77 28.67
N GLY A 14 -2.42 16.81 28.06
CA GLY A 14 -3.58 16.67 27.15
C GLY A 14 -3.29 15.73 25.97
N VAL A 15 -2.09 15.82 25.38
CA VAL A 15 -1.64 14.92 24.31
C VAL A 15 -1.54 13.47 24.79
N VAL A 16 -0.98 13.24 25.98
CA VAL A 16 -0.89 11.90 26.60
C VAL A 16 -2.28 11.35 26.94
N ALA A 17 -3.21 12.19 27.39
CA ALA A 17 -4.58 11.79 27.66
C ALA A 17 -5.29 11.31 26.39
N ILE A 18 -5.13 12.01 25.26
CA ILE A 18 -5.63 11.56 23.96
C ILE A 18 -5.01 10.21 23.56
N PHE A 19 -3.69 10.07 23.69
CA PHE A 19 -3.02 8.81 23.42
C PHE A 19 -3.58 7.66 24.25
N THR A 20 -3.86 7.91 25.53
CA THR A 20 -4.39 6.91 26.47
C THR A 20 -5.80 6.48 26.08
N LEU A 21 -6.66 7.39 25.64
CA LEU A 21 -8.04 7.07 25.25
C LEU A 21 -8.13 6.46 23.84
N CYS A 22 -7.31 6.91 22.90
CA CYS A 22 -7.37 6.46 21.51
C CYS A 22 -6.40 5.31 21.19
N GLN A 23 -5.49 4.96 22.10
CA GLN A 23 -4.43 3.95 21.91
C GLN A 23 -3.56 4.19 20.66
N THR A 24 -3.54 5.43 20.16
CA THR A 24 -2.84 5.84 18.95
C THR A 24 -2.20 7.19 19.20
N PHE A 25 -0.91 7.33 18.88
CA PHE A 25 -0.20 8.59 19.13
C PHE A 25 -0.82 9.70 18.28
N PRO A 26 -1.26 10.82 18.88
CA PRO A 26 -1.94 11.88 18.15
C PRO A 26 -0.95 12.66 17.28
N CYS A 27 -0.92 12.33 15.99
CA CYS A 27 -0.18 13.06 14.98
C CYS A 27 -0.95 14.32 14.56
N ASP A 28 -0.23 15.31 14.04
CA ASP A 28 -0.87 16.48 13.45
C ASP A 28 -1.58 16.08 12.15
N LEU A 29 -2.92 16.05 12.19
CA LEU A 29 -3.75 15.70 11.03
C LEU A 29 -3.86 16.88 10.06
N LEU A 30 -3.66 18.10 10.55
CA LEU A 30 -3.79 19.34 9.81
C LEU A 30 -2.52 20.18 9.94
N ALA A 31 -2.25 21.00 8.93
CA ALA A 31 -1.15 21.96 8.98
C ALA A 31 -1.36 22.99 10.11
N PRO A 32 -0.30 23.53 10.73
CA PRO A 32 -0.41 24.51 11.82
C PRO A 32 -1.15 25.81 11.46
N THR A 33 -1.24 26.13 10.18
CA THR A 33 -1.92 27.32 9.68
C THR A 33 -2.75 26.96 8.45
N TYR A 34 -3.85 27.67 8.23
CA TYR A 34 -4.58 27.67 6.97
C TYR A 34 -4.69 29.08 6.41
N ARG A 35 -5.08 29.17 5.14
CA ARG A 35 -5.24 30.45 4.45
C ARG A 35 -6.73 30.72 4.24
N GLU A 36 -7.20 31.85 4.76
CA GLU A 36 -8.55 32.35 4.52
C GLU A 36 -8.44 33.65 3.74
N GLY A 37 -8.72 33.59 2.43
CA GLY A 37 -8.49 34.69 1.50
C GLY A 37 -7.01 35.09 1.41
N ARG A 38 -6.66 36.24 1.99
CA ARG A 38 -5.27 36.78 2.02
C ARG A 38 -4.58 36.61 3.36
N GLN A 39 -5.27 36.13 4.38
CA GLN A 39 -4.72 36.02 5.73
C GLN A 39 -4.30 34.58 6.03
N HIS A 40 -3.21 34.45 6.78
CA HIS A 40 -2.79 33.18 7.38
C HIS A 40 -3.33 33.14 8.81
N ILE A 41 -4.15 32.15 9.09
CA ILE A 41 -4.77 31.95 10.40
C ILE A 41 -4.11 30.73 11.04
N ALA A 42 -3.67 30.89 12.28
CA ALA A 42 -3.12 29.80 13.07
C ALA A 42 -4.26 28.88 13.53
N ARG A 43 -4.05 27.56 13.40
CA ARG A 43 -4.96 26.57 13.97
C ARG A 43 -4.63 26.33 15.43
N THR A 44 -5.65 26.12 16.23
CA THR A 44 -5.45 25.68 17.62
C THR A 44 -4.99 24.23 17.65
N GLU A 45 -4.37 23.81 18.76
CA GLU A 45 -3.96 22.41 18.93
C GLU A 45 -5.16 21.46 18.94
N LEU A 46 -6.31 21.95 19.44
CA LEU A 46 -7.59 21.25 19.41
C LEU A 46 -8.08 21.01 17.98
N GLU A 47 -8.08 22.05 17.12
CA GLU A 47 -8.45 21.91 15.71
C GLU A 47 -7.56 20.91 14.97
N ARG A 48 -6.24 20.92 15.23
CA ARG A 48 -5.33 19.95 14.59
C ARG A 48 -5.57 18.49 15.02
N ARG A 49 -6.26 18.29 16.15
CA ARG A 49 -6.54 16.98 16.75
C ARG A 49 -8.03 16.64 16.76
N GLU A 50 -8.85 17.38 16.02
CA GLU A 50 -10.30 17.22 16.00
C GLU A 50 -10.75 15.79 15.66
N GLY A 51 -10.00 15.09 14.79
CA GLY A 51 -10.27 13.69 14.45
C GLY A 51 -10.20 12.75 15.66
N TYR A 52 -9.23 12.95 16.56
CA TYR A 52 -9.12 12.20 17.81
C TYR A 52 -10.19 12.61 18.81
N MET A 53 -10.48 13.91 18.90
CA MET A 53 -11.55 14.41 19.77
C MET A 53 -12.90 13.81 19.39
N ARG A 54 -13.24 13.73 18.08
CA ARG A 54 -14.46 13.05 17.60
C ARG A 54 -14.56 11.59 18.05
N MET A 55 -13.44 10.87 18.10
CA MET A 55 -13.42 9.50 18.62
C MET A 55 -13.67 9.45 20.13
N ILE A 56 -13.18 10.44 20.88
CA ILE A 56 -13.39 10.52 22.33
C ILE A 56 -14.83 10.94 22.63
N TYR A 57 -15.39 11.92 21.92
CA TYR A 57 -16.80 12.35 22.05
C TYR A 57 -17.79 11.21 21.76
N SER A 58 -17.43 10.23 20.92
CA SER A 58 -18.32 9.09 20.66
C SER A 58 -18.27 8.03 21.77
N GLN A 59 -17.24 8.05 22.62
CA GLN A 59 -17.06 7.12 23.73
C GLN A 59 -17.50 7.71 25.07
N LEU A 60 -17.36 9.02 25.24
CA LEU A 60 -17.69 9.74 26.46
C LEU A 60 -18.94 10.59 26.27
N ARG A 61 -19.67 10.85 27.35
CA ARG A 61 -20.81 11.78 27.32
C ARG A 61 -20.31 13.20 27.00
N GLU A 62 -21.15 14.00 26.34
CA GLU A 62 -20.82 15.37 25.88
C GLU A 62 -20.25 16.29 26.98
N LYS A 63 -20.56 16.02 28.26
CA LYS A 63 -20.10 16.82 29.41
C LYS A 63 -19.14 16.09 30.34
N HIS A 64 -18.56 14.97 29.92
CA HIS A 64 -17.68 14.17 30.76
C HIS A 64 -16.45 14.98 31.24
N PRO A 65 -16.05 14.95 32.53
CA PRO A 65 -14.95 15.77 33.04
C PRO A 65 -13.61 15.54 32.33
N LEU A 66 -13.30 14.31 31.88
CA LEU A 66 -12.11 14.03 31.06
C LEU A 66 -12.09 14.81 29.74
N LEU A 67 -13.25 14.99 29.12
CA LEU A 67 -13.34 15.67 27.84
C LEU A 67 -13.07 17.17 28.02
N GLN A 68 -13.70 17.77 29.02
CA GLN A 68 -13.45 19.17 29.42
C GLN A 68 -11.98 19.40 29.78
N MET A 69 -11.38 18.46 30.50
CA MET A 69 -9.96 18.49 30.85
C MET A 69 -9.06 18.47 29.61
N ILE A 70 -9.32 17.56 28.66
CA ILE A 70 -8.51 17.44 27.44
C ILE A 70 -8.63 18.70 26.59
N GLU A 71 -9.86 19.20 26.39
CA GLU A 71 -10.10 20.45 25.66
C GLU A 71 -9.34 21.62 26.28
N GLY A 72 -9.45 21.80 27.60
CA GLY A 72 -8.73 22.86 28.30
C GLY A 72 -7.20 22.72 28.19
N CYS A 73 -6.67 21.50 28.23
CA CYS A 73 -5.23 21.27 28.06
C CYS A 73 -4.72 21.62 26.64
N LEU A 74 -5.59 21.49 25.63
CA LEU A 74 -5.28 21.78 24.22
C LEU A 74 -5.64 23.20 23.79
N ASP A 75 -6.13 24.03 24.69
CA ASP A 75 -6.44 25.43 24.42
C ASP A 75 -5.15 26.28 24.29
N PHE A 76 -5.33 27.57 24.02
CA PHE A 76 -4.24 28.54 23.99
C PHE A 76 -3.49 28.58 25.33
N PRO A 77 -2.16 28.80 25.34
CA PRO A 77 -1.35 28.75 26.55
C PRO A 77 -1.88 29.56 27.73
N GLU A 78 -2.47 30.73 27.46
CA GLU A 78 -3.07 31.63 28.46
C GLU A 78 -4.39 31.15 29.07
N TYR A 79 -5.10 30.22 28.42
CA TYR A 79 -6.38 29.66 28.88
C TYR A 79 -6.25 28.23 29.40
N ARG A 80 -5.06 27.63 29.30
CA ARG A 80 -4.83 26.29 29.82
C ARG A 80 -5.05 26.24 31.33
N PRO A 81 -5.69 25.18 31.84
CA PRO A 81 -5.92 25.01 33.26
C PRO A 81 -4.58 24.87 33.99
N SER A 82 -4.58 25.27 35.26
CA SER A 82 -3.52 24.92 36.19
C SER A 82 -3.51 23.42 36.46
N ILE A 83 -2.38 22.90 36.93
CA ILE A 83 -2.27 21.50 37.34
C ILE A 83 -3.30 21.11 38.41
N ARG A 84 -3.70 22.07 39.27
CA ARG A 84 -4.70 21.85 40.32
C ARG A 84 -6.09 21.62 39.74
N GLU A 85 -6.46 22.38 38.71
CA GLU A 85 -7.73 22.21 37.99
C GLU A 85 -7.74 20.90 37.22
N VAL A 86 -6.63 20.53 36.58
CA VAL A 86 -6.50 19.21 35.92
C VAL A 86 -6.70 18.07 36.91
N LEU A 87 -6.05 18.13 38.08
CA LEU A 87 -6.23 17.10 39.12
C LEU A 87 -7.66 17.03 39.65
N HIS A 88 -8.33 18.17 39.78
CA HIS A 88 -9.74 18.22 40.19
C HIS A 88 -10.63 17.51 39.17
N LEU A 89 -10.47 17.83 37.88
CA LEU A 89 -11.24 17.20 36.79
C LEU A 89 -10.95 15.68 36.70
N LEU A 90 -9.73 15.24 36.98
CA LEU A 90 -9.40 13.81 37.06
C LEU A 90 -10.10 13.11 38.23
N GLU A 91 -10.19 13.74 39.39
CA GLU A 91 -10.91 13.19 40.55
C GLU A 91 -12.41 13.10 40.27
N GLU A 92 -13.00 14.12 39.62
CA GLU A 92 -14.40 14.10 39.17
C GLU A 92 -14.65 12.99 38.14
N ALA A 93 -13.81 12.89 37.11
CA ALA A 93 -13.87 11.83 36.12
C ALA A 93 -13.78 10.43 36.77
N ARG A 94 -12.92 10.28 37.77
CA ARG A 94 -12.76 9.03 38.51
C ARG A 94 -14.02 8.69 39.30
N ALA A 95 -14.70 9.67 39.87
CA ALA A 95 -15.97 9.47 40.57
C ALA A 95 -17.05 8.97 39.61
N GLU A 96 -17.19 9.60 38.43
CA GLU A 96 -18.16 9.16 37.40
C GLU A 96 -17.91 7.73 36.94
N VAL A 97 -16.65 7.35 36.69
CA VAL A 97 -16.30 5.98 36.29
C VAL A 97 -16.60 4.96 37.38
N ARG A 98 -16.42 5.32 38.66
CA ARG A 98 -16.73 4.42 39.79
C ARG A 98 -18.21 4.13 39.90
N ASP A 99 -19.04 5.14 39.70
CA ASP A 99 -20.50 5.00 39.77
C ASP A 99 -21.01 4.15 38.58
N GLU A 100 -20.43 4.30 37.39
CA GLU A 100 -20.77 3.45 36.22
C GLU A 100 -20.20 2.01 36.34
N GLN A 101 -19.03 1.82 36.94
CA GLN A 101 -18.44 0.49 37.15
C GLN A 101 -19.11 -0.33 38.25
N THR A 102 -19.84 0.30 39.16
CA THR A 102 -20.74 -0.43 40.07
C THR A 102 -21.92 -1.08 39.34
N ASP A 103 -22.33 -0.56 38.17
CA ASP A 103 -23.43 -1.10 37.37
C ASP A 103 -22.98 -1.95 36.17
N MET A 104 -21.85 -1.64 35.54
CA MET A 104 -21.31 -2.41 34.41
C MET A 104 -20.41 -3.54 34.88
N ASN A 105 -21.02 -4.73 34.95
CA ASN A 105 -20.38 -6.01 35.23
C ASN A 105 -18.99 -6.13 34.55
N LYS A 106 -17.98 -6.46 35.35
CA LYS A 106 -16.60 -6.83 34.94
C LYS A 106 -16.55 -7.81 33.75
N LEU A 107 -17.62 -8.58 33.54
CA LEU A 107 -17.83 -9.47 32.41
C LEU A 107 -18.08 -8.76 31.07
N GLU A 108 -18.81 -7.64 31.05
CA GLU A 108 -19.04 -6.86 29.82
C GLU A 108 -17.79 -6.12 29.39
N LEU A 109 -16.98 -5.63 30.33
CA LEU A 109 -15.67 -5.05 30.02
C LEU A 109 -14.73 -6.11 29.41
N LEU A 110 -14.69 -7.32 29.98
CA LEU A 110 -13.93 -8.44 29.38
C LEU A 110 -14.46 -8.84 28.00
N ARG A 111 -15.78 -8.82 27.80
CA ARG A 111 -16.41 -9.11 26.52
C ARG A 111 -16.12 -8.03 25.47
N ALA A 112 -16.15 -6.75 25.87
CA ALA A 112 -15.81 -5.61 25.02
C ALA A 112 -14.32 -5.61 24.62
N LEU A 113 -13.42 -5.92 25.56
CA LEU A 113 -11.99 -6.05 25.28
C LEU A 113 -11.66 -7.24 24.36
N GLN A 114 -12.50 -8.29 24.35
CA GLN A 114 -12.38 -9.40 23.38
C GLN A 114 -12.93 -9.06 21.99
N THR A 115 -13.89 -8.15 21.87
CA THR A 115 -14.51 -7.79 20.59
C THR A 115 -13.87 -6.57 19.91
N GLN A 116 -13.28 -5.65 20.66
CA GLN A 116 -12.64 -4.44 20.12
C GLN A 116 -11.45 -4.71 19.17
N PRO A 117 -10.49 -5.61 19.46
CA PRO A 117 -9.42 -5.91 18.51
C PRO A 117 -9.93 -6.60 17.25
N ARG A 118 -11.01 -7.39 17.36
CA ARG A 118 -11.64 -8.06 16.21
C ARG A 118 -12.31 -7.10 15.24
N ASN A 119 -12.83 -5.97 15.70
CA ASN A 119 -13.52 -5.03 14.82
C ASN A 119 -12.54 -4.20 13.97
N GLN A 120 -11.39 -3.78 14.52
CA GLN A 120 -10.36 -3.11 13.71
C GLN A 120 -9.72 -4.07 12.71
N GLU A 121 -9.37 -5.28 13.13
CA GLU A 121 -8.80 -6.31 12.26
C GLU A 121 -9.80 -6.73 11.16
N ASN A 122 -11.08 -6.87 11.47
CA ASN A 122 -12.11 -7.16 10.46
C ASN A 122 -12.32 -6.01 9.47
N VAL A 123 -12.31 -4.74 9.92
CA VAL A 123 -12.46 -3.60 9.00
C VAL A 123 -11.26 -3.50 8.05
N GLU A 124 -10.04 -3.76 8.55
CA GLU A 124 -8.85 -3.81 7.71
C GLU A 124 -8.88 -5.00 6.74
N LEU A 125 -9.28 -6.18 7.21
CA LEU A 125 -9.42 -7.39 6.38
C LEU A 125 -10.50 -7.23 5.32
N GLU A 126 -11.67 -6.70 5.64
CA GLU A 126 -12.73 -6.38 4.67
C GLU A 126 -12.25 -5.36 3.63
N GLY A 127 -11.49 -4.35 4.07
CA GLY A 127 -10.87 -3.37 3.17
C GLY A 127 -9.85 -4.01 2.22
N GLN A 128 -9.06 -4.98 2.67
CA GLN A 128 -8.14 -5.74 1.82
C GLN A 128 -8.89 -6.68 0.87
N LEU A 129 -9.95 -7.34 1.36
CA LEU A 129 -10.74 -8.28 0.59
C LEU A 129 -11.46 -7.58 -0.57
N ARG A 130 -12.04 -6.40 -0.34
CA ARG A 130 -12.62 -5.57 -1.43
C ARG A 130 -11.60 -5.13 -2.47
N ARG A 131 -10.36 -4.80 -2.08
CA ARG A 131 -9.29 -4.48 -3.04
C ARG A 131 -8.90 -5.69 -3.87
N LYS A 132 -8.79 -6.86 -3.24
CA LYS A 132 -8.48 -8.12 -3.92
C LYS A 132 -9.60 -8.56 -4.87
N GLU A 133 -10.86 -8.34 -4.51
CA GLU A 133 -12.00 -8.57 -5.39
C GLU A 133 -11.97 -7.63 -6.60
N ALA A 134 -11.63 -6.36 -6.41
CA ALA A 134 -11.47 -5.42 -7.51
C ALA A 134 -10.32 -5.81 -8.46
N GLU A 135 -9.16 -6.20 -7.90
CA GLU A 135 -8.02 -6.72 -8.67
C GLU A 135 -8.40 -7.98 -9.46
N LEU A 136 -9.16 -8.90 -8.85
CA LEU A 136 -9.63 -10.13 -9.51
C LEU A 136 -10.59 -9.80 -10.67
N ALA A 137 -11.52 -8.87 -10.46
CA ALA A 137 -12.45 -8.43 -11.50
C ALA A 137 -11.72 -7.79 -12.68
N GLU A 138 -10.70 -6.96 -12.42
CA GLU A 138 -9.87 -6.36 -13.46
C GLU A 138 -9.05 -7.42 -14.22
N ALA A 139 -8.43 -8.35 -13.51
CA ALA A 139 -7.69 -9.45 -14.12
C ALA A 139 -8.59 -10.32 -15.02
N GLN A 140 -9.81 -10.64 -14.57
CA GLN A 140 -10.78 -11.37 -15.38
C GLN A 140 -11.20 -10.61 -16.64
N HIS A 141 -11.35 -9.29 -16.55
CA HIS A 141 -11.66 -8.46 -17.70
C HIS A 141 -10.51 -8.48 -18.72
N GLN A 142 -9.26 -8.32 -18.27
CA GLN A 142 -8.08 -8.39 -19.14
C GLN A 142 -7.95 -9.76 -19.81
N LEU A 143 -8.27 -10.84 -19.10
CA LEU A 143 -8.20 -12.20 -19.61
C LEU A 143 -9.21 -12.42 -20.75
N ARG A 144 -10.46 -11.96 -20.58
CA ARG A 144 -11.47 -12.00 -21.66
C ARG A 144 -11.04 -11.22 -22.90
N GLN A 145 -10.46 -10.02 -22.72
CA GLN A 145 -9.95 -9.24 -23.85
C GLN A 145 -8.82 -9.97 -24.60
N LYS A 146 -7.91 -10.64 -23.86
CA LYS A 146 -6.85 -11.43 -24.49
C LYS A 146 -7.38 -12.67 -25.21
N GLU A 147 -8.41 -13.32 -24.67
CA GLU A 147 -9.07 -14.45 -25.35
C GLU A 147 -9.73 -14.02 -26.68
N GLU A 148 -10.38 -12.86 -26.71
CA GLU A 148 -10.95 -12.31 -27.94
C GLU A 148 -9.88 -11.96 -28.97
N GLN A 149 -8.77 -11.36 -28.53
CA GLN A 149 -7.62 -11.09 -29.39
C GLN A 149 -7.01 -12.38 -29.96
N LEU A 150 -6.90 -13.42 -29.13
CA LEU A 150 -6.41 -14.74 -29.56
C LEU A 150 -7.33 -15.34 -30.63
N ARG A 151 -8.65 -15.37 -30.40
CA ARG A 151 -9.61 -15.89 -31.39
C ARG A 151 -9.56 -15.11 -32.70
N SER A 152 -9.41 -13.78 -32.63
CA SER A 152 -9.24 -12.94 -33.82
C SER A 152 -7.94 -13.29 -34.57
N SER A 153 -6.84 -13.52 -33.86
CA SER A 153 -5.58 -13.93 -34.46
C SER A 153 -5.65 -15.33 -35.09
N GLU A 154 -6.34 -16.27 -34.44
CA GLU A 154 -6.55 -17.63 -34.95
C GLU A 154 -7.37 -17.63 -36.24
N ALA A 155 -8.42 -16.79 -36.30
CA ALA A 155 -9.20 -16.59 -37.51
C ALA A 155 -8.35 -16.03 -38.67
N LEU A 156 -7.52 -15.02 -38.39
CA LEU A 156 -6.59 -14.47 -39.39
C LEU A 156 -5.58 -15.51 -39.90
N VAL A 157 -5.05 -16.35 -39.01
CA VAL A 157 -4.14 -17.44 -39.40
C VAL A 157 -4.86 -18.48 -40.28
N ALA A 158 -6.10 -18.83 -39.94
CA ALA A 158 -6.90 -19.75 -40.74
C ALA A 158 -7.18 -19.20 -42.15
N ASP A 159 -7.52 -17.91 -42.26
CA ASP A 159 -7.73 -17.23 -43.54
C ASP A 159 -6.45 -17.17 -44.37
N PHE A 160 -5.32 -16.87 -43.74
CA PHE A 160 -4.02 -16.86 -44.41
C PHE A 160 -3.65 -18.24 -44.96
N GLN A 161 -3.84 -19.31 -44.17
CA GLN A 161 -3.60 -20.68 -44.62
C GLN A 161 -4.53 -21.11 -45.76
N LYS A 162 -5.77 -20.62 -45.77
CA LYS A 162 -6.72 -20.88 -46.87
C LYS A 162 -6.26 -20.16 -48.16
N ALA A 163 -5.91 -18.88 -48.06
CA ALA A 163 -5.40 -18.11 -49.19
C ALA A 163 -4.11 -18.72 -49.77
N GLN A 164 -3.22 -19.23 -48.91
CA GLN A 164 -2.01 -19.93 -49.36
C GLN A 164 -2.36 -21.19 -50.17
N ARG A 165 -3.27 -22.03 -49.67
CA ARG A 165 -3.75 -23.23 -50.39
C ARG A 165 -4.40 -22.88 -51.74
N ASP A 166 -5.20 -21.82 -51.79
CA ASP A 166 -5.84 -21.36 -53.02
C ASP A 166 -4.80 -20.87 -54.04
N SER A 167 -3.75 -20.19 -53.59
CA SER A 167 -2.65 -19.72 -54.45
C SER A 167 -1.78 -20.87 -55.02
N GLU A 168 -1.54 -21.92 -54.23
CA GLU A 168 -0.84 -23.14 -54.68
C GLU A 168 -1.66 -23.93 -55.70
N THR A 169 -2.98 -23.96 -55.54
CA THR A 169 -3.93 -24.57 -56.49
C THR A 169 -3.98 -23.82 -57.82
N GLN A 170 -3.74 -22.50 -57.83
CA GLN A 170 -3.61 -21.71 -59.06
C GLN A 170 -2.26 -21.89 -59.77
N ARG A 171 -1.16 -22.08 -59.02
CA ARG A 171 0.17 -22.35 -59.61
C ARG A 171 0.22 -23.69 -60.35
N THR A 172 -0.44 -24.72 -59.83
CA THR A 172 -0.50 -26.06 -60.44
C THR A 172 -1.35 -26.13 -61.71
N LYS A 173 -2.22 -25.14 -61.98
CA LYS A 173 -2.98 -25.02 -63.23
C LYS A 173 -2.26 -24.27 -64.36
N THR A 174 -1.12 -23.62 -64.09
CA THR A 174 -0.46 -22.71 -65.05
C THR A 174 1.01 -23.06 -65.32
N GLN A 175 1.43 -24.30 -65.08
CA GLN A 175 2.80 -24.74 -65.39
C GLN A 175 2.84 -25.61 -66.67
N PRO A 176 3.53 -25.17 -67.73
CA PRO A 176 3.99 -26.08 -68.78
C PRO A 176 5.05 -27.03 -68.22
N ALA A 177 5.07 -28.26 -68.74
CA ALA A 177 5.94 -29.35 -68.31
C ALA A 177 7.42 -28.93 -68.15
N PRO A 178 8.10 -29.31 -67.05
CA PRO A 178 9.53 -29.05 -66.91
C PRO A 178 10.36 -30.13 -67.60
N LEU A 179 11.32 -29.69 -68.43
CA LEU A 179 12.47 -30.52 -68.81
C LEU A 179 13.33 -30.76 -67.57
N ALA A 180 13.71 -32.02 -67.38
CA ALA A 180 14.58 -32.48 -66.31
C ALA A 180 16.01 -31.95 -66.50
N THR A 181 16.50 -31.20 -65.51
CA THR A 181 17.94 -30.99 -65.33
C THR A 181 18.27 -31.09 -63.85
N ALA A 182 19.04 -32.12 -63.50
CA ALA A 182 19.54 -32.37 -62.16
C ALA A 182 20.63 -31.35 -61.80
N VAL A 183 20.50 -30.71 -60.63
CA VAL A 183 21.59 -29.99 -59.96
C VAL A 183 21.58 -30.38 -58.47
N PRO A 184 22.72 -30.81 -57.89
CA PRO A 184 22.80 -31.13 -56.47
C PRO A 184 23.12 -29.86 -55.68
N HIS A 185 22.30 -29.51 -54.69
CA HIS A 185 22.65 -28.44 -53.75
C HIS A 185 22.42 -28.85 -52.30
N ALA A 186 23.40 -28.42 -51.51
CA ALA A 186 23.78 -28.93 -50.22
C ALA A 186 22.83 -28.48 -49.11
N ILE A 187 22.67 -29.37 -48.12
CA ILE A 187 21.94 -29.15 -46.88
C ILE A 187 22.76 -28.20 -45.99
N PRO A 188 22.23 -27.04 -45.55
CA PRO A 188 22.89 -26.23 -44.52
C PRO A 188 22.68 -26.87 -43.12
N PRO A 189 23.63 -26.69 -42.19
CA PRO A 189 23.63 -27.43 -40.94
C PRO A 189 22.61 -26.90 -39.94
N VAL A 190 21.97 -27.84 -39.24
CA VAL A 190 21.09 -27.64 -38.09
C VAL A 190 21.84 -26.92 -36.97
N VAL A 191 21.41 -25.70 -36.65
CA VAL A 191 21.91 -24.93 -35.50
C VAL A 191 21.39 -25.57 -34.22
N LYS A 192 22.31 -26.12 -33.41
CA LYS A 192 21.99 -26.69 -32.08
C LYS A 192 21.65 -25.57 -31.09
N PRO A 193 20.64 -25.75 -30.21
CA PRO A 193 20.34 -24.78 -29.17
C PRO A 193 21.48 -24.71 -28.12
N ARG A 194 21.97 -23.50 -27.85
CA ARG A 194 22.97 -23.23 -26.80
C ARG A 194 22.33 -23.39 -25.41
N LYS A 195 22.93 -24.23 -24.56
CA LYS A 195 22.62 -24.28 -23.12
C LYS A 195 23.12 -22.99 -22.45
N LEU A 196 22.21 -22.19 -21.92
CA LEU A 196 22.52 -21.09 -21.00
C LEU A 196 22.77 -21.67 -19.61
N THR A 197 23.91 -21.35 -19.02
CA THR A 197 24.27 -21.72 -17.64
C THR A 197 24.29 -20.44 -16.81
N VAL A 198 23.40 -20.32 -15.83
CA VAL A 198 23.34 -19.17 -14.92
C VAL A 198 24.29 -19.41 -13.75
N GLN A 199 25.35 -18.59 -13.64
CA GLN A 199 26.21 -18.56 -12.46
C GLN A 199 25.77 -17.43 -11.52
N CYS A 200 25.16 -17.78 -10.38
CA CYS A 200 24.94 -16.84 -9.29
C CYS A 200 26.22 -16.70 -8.45
N HIS A 201 26.82 -15.50 -8.44
CA HIS A 201 27.85 -15.15 -7.45
C HIS A 201 27.21 -14.55 -6.20
N ARG A 202 27.35 -15.28 -5.09
CA ARG A 202 26.76 -14.96 -3.78
C ARG A 202 27.68 -14.00 -3.04
N LYS A 203 27.39 -12.69 -3.05
CA LYS A 203 28.00 -11.75 -2.08
C LYS A 203 27.12 -11.70 -0.83
N LYS A 204 27.70 -12.14 0.29
CA LYS A 204 27.13 -12.07 1.64
C LYS A 204 27.04 -10.60 2.07
N THR A 205 25.82 -10.14 2.35
CA THR A 205 25.34 -9.55 3.63
C THR A 205 24.10 -8.71 3.34
N ALA A 206 22.91 -9.24 3.61
CA ALA A 206 21.68 -8.47 3.71
C ALA A 206 20.90 -8.96 4.95
N PRO A 207 20.32 -8.06 5.77
CA PRO A 207 19.59 -8.43 6.98
C PRO A 207 18.28 -9.14 6.67
N CYS A 208 17.90 -10.08 7.54
CA CYS A 208 16.94 -11.17 7.36
C CYS A 208 15.46 -10.82 7.08
N GLY A 209 15.10 -9.57 6.76
CA GLY A 209 13.69 -9.16 6.64
C GLY A 209 13.14 -8.96 5.22
N MET A 210 13.96 -8.94 4.18
CA MET A 210 13.52 -8.64 2.79
C MET A 210 13.85 -9.74 1.78
N ARG A 211 14.11 -10.96 2.26
CA ARG A 211 14.68 -12.02 1.43
C ARG A 211 13.64 -12.71 0.54
N GLU A 212 12.38 -12.75 0.96
CA GLU A 212 11.29 -13.42 0.26
C GLU A 212 10.69 -12.52 -0.83
N ASP A 213 10.47 -11.23 -0.53
CA ASP A 213 9.93 -10.27 -1.51
C ASP A 213 10.89 -10.03 -2.69
N LEU A 214 12.21 -9.99 -2.44
CA LEU A 214 13.22 -9.88 -3.50
C LEU A 214 13.33 -11.15 -4.36
N GLN A 215 13.08 -12.33 -3.77
CA GLN A 215 13.03 -13.58 -4.54
C GLN A 215 11.80 -13.63 -5.43
N GLN A 216 10.64 -13.19 -4.92
CA GLN A 216 9.41 -13.15 -5.71
C GLN A 216 9.51 -12.12 -6.85
N LEU A 217 10.05 -10.92 -6.59
CA LEU A 217 10.26 -9.91 -7.62
C LEU A 217 11.24 -10.37 -8.73
N MET A 218 12.26 -11.15 -8.36
CA MET A 218 13.18 -11.74 -9.34
C MET A 218 12.51 -12.80 -10.20
N VAL A 219 11.60 -13.62 -9.64
CA VAL A 219 10.82 -14.61 -10.41
C VAL A 219 9.88 -13.90 -11.39
N ASP A 220 9.18 -12.86 -10.95
CA ASP A 220 8.21 -12.12 -11.76
C ASP A 220 8.87 -11.34 -12.92
N LEU A 221 10.10 -10.85 -12.72
CA LEU A 221 10.89 -10.23 -13.80
C LEU A 221 11.33 -11.23 -14.87
N HIS A 222 11.53 -12.51 -14.53
CA HIS A 222 11.99 -13.54 -15.47
C HIS A 222 10.84 -14.31 -16.14
N THR A 223 9.63 -14.28 -15.58
CA THR A 223 8.42 -14.89 -16.16
C THR A 223 7.61 -13.91 -17.01
N SER A 224 7.97 -12.63 -17.04
CA SER A 224 7.33 -11.63 -17.89
C SER A 224 7.62 -11.88 -19.38
N PRO A 225 6.60 -12.02 -20.25
CA PRO A 225 6.75 -12.36 -21.67
C PRO A 225 7.37 -11.24 -22.53
N HIS A 226 7.81 -10.13 -21.93
CA HIS A 226 8.37 -8.97 -22.62
C HIS A 226 9.88 -8.75 -22.39
N VAL A 227 10.58 -9.65 -21.68
CA VAL A 227 12.03 -9.52 -21.49
C VAL A 227 12.77 -10.26 -22.61
N THR A 228 13.31 -9.50 -23.56
CA THR A 228 14.22 -10.01 -24.58
C THR A 228 15.60 -10.32 -23.96
N PRO A 229 16.32 -11.35 -24.42
CA PRO A 229 17.50 -11.91 -23.74
C PRO A 229 18.77 -11.03 -23.75
N THR A 230 18.69 -9.75 -24.12
CA THR A 230 19.82 -8.81 -24.22
C THR A 230 19.85 -7.72 -23.15
N GLN A 231 18.98 -7.79 -22.14
CA GLN A 231 18.95 -6.78 -21.06
C GLN A 231 19.77 -7.21 -19.84
N SER A 232 20.61 -6.30 -19.34
CA SER A 232 21.28 -6.44 -18.05
C SER A 232 20.59 -5.57 -17.01
N THR A 233 20.14 -6.18 -15.92
CA THR A 233 19.50 -5.48 -14.80
C THR A 233 20.47 -5.38 -13.63
N ASN A 234 20.77 -4.16 -13.20
CA ASN A 234 21.51 -3.89 -11.97
C ASN A 234 20.58 -3.26 -10.93
N MET A 235 20.54 -3.82 -9.73
CA MET A 235 19.71 -3.32 -8.63
C MET A 235 20.60 -2.82 -7.51
N ASN A 236 20.39 -1.58 -7.08
CA ASN A 236 21.08 -0.99 -5.94
C ASN A 236 20.05 -0.52 -4.91
N VAL A 237 20.31 -0.84 -3.64
CA VAL A 237 19.52 -0.32 -2.51
C VAL A 237 20.18 0.96 -2.02
N VAL A 238 19.42 2.06 -1.97
CA VAL A 238 19.89 3.37 -1.51
C VAL A 238 19.05 3.80 -0.32
N GLN A 239 19.68 4.19 0.79
CA GLN A 239 18.98 4.67 1.98
C GLN A 239 18.97 6.21 2.01
N ARG A 240 17.79 6.82 2.13
CA ARG A 240 17.62 8.28 2.20
C ARG A 240 16.57 8.63 3.25
N ASN A 241 16.90 9.55 4.18
CA ASN A 241 16.02 9.96 5.28
C ASN A 241 15.42 8.79 6.09
N GLY A 242 16.24 7.77 6.38
CA GLY A 242 15.81 6.59 7.16
C GLY A 242 14.90 5.61 6.42
N ARG A 243 14.60 5.84 5.13
CA ARG A 243 13.83 4.91 4.28
C ARG A 243 14.73 4.27 3.23
N ASN A 244 14.51 2.99 2.96
CA ASN A 244 15.23 2.25 1.92
C ASN A 244 14.48 2.40 0.59
N PHE A 245 15.21 2.76 -0.47
CA PHE A 245 14.71 2.88 -1.83
C PHE A 245 15.45 1.88 -2.72
N LEU A 246 14.72 1.17 -3.57
CA LEU A 246 15.29 0.24 -4.54
C LEU A 246 15.41 0.95 -5.89
N HIS A 247 16.63 1.21 -6.33
CA HIS A 247 16.89 1.73 -7.67
C HIS A 247 17.20 0.56 -8.61
N VAL A 248 16.37 0.40 -9.64
CA VAL A 248 16.56 -0.61 -10.69
C VAL A 248 17.04 0.10 -11.95
N HIS A 249 18.27 -0.20 -12.37
CA HIS A 249 18.80 0.24 -13.66
C HIS A 249 18.73 -0.92 -14.64
N ILE A 250 17.89 -0.74 -15.68
CA ILE A 250 17.83 -1.64 -16.83
C ILE A 250 18.70 -1.02 -17.92
N ARG A 251 19.74 -1.74 -18.35
CA ARG A 251 20.54 -1.38 -19.53
C ARG A 251 20.25 -2.39 -20.64
N THR A 252 19.79 -1.92 -21.78
CA THR A 252 19.85 -2.65 -23.05
C THR A 252 21.31 -2.70 -23.49
N LEU A 253 21.85 -3.90 -23.68
CA LEU A 253 23.13 -4.09 -24.35
C LEU A 253 22.83 -4.21 -25.84
N ASP A 254 23.36 -3.27 -26.64
CA ASP A 254 23.38 -3.34 -28.10
C ASP A 254 24.34 -4.45 -28.59
#